data_AF-A0AAV4GXR7-F1
#
_entry.id   AF-A0AAV4GXR7-F1
#
_cell.length_a   1.000
_cell.length_b   1.000
_cell.length_c   1.000
_cell.angle_alpha   90.00
_cell.angle_beta   90.00
_cell.angle_gamma   90.00
#
_symmetry.space_group_name_H-M   'P 1'
#
loop_
_entity.id
_entity.type
_entity.pdbx_description
1 polymer ?
#
loop_
_entity_poly.entity_id
_entity_poly.type
_entity_poly.pdbx_seq_one_letter_code
_entity_poly.pdbx_strand_id
1 'polypeptide(L)'
;MFNFTRLAATSALGGLSTVALKNQDVLNTLTLHAADNKEMCYVGDIIKKRVGFPQPTACCKPLRFKDFIVSYDSKNRIPNWVYEHLQYDKLFKDDPCDRRIKVDRTQCASNEDKERPKFTPDCRIHGYHRADAKDYCDTEYEMGLMAQPENYPYDPESFCECFTMTNIVPQVPGFNCGPWFDLECYVREKLVRENKGVYVCSGPLFLPCAEDDKTVKQFDVLGDGEVAVPTHFFKVIVIETQDGQLELESYMMPNCTPDEGEEVKLEDFLTPLCQIEHHSGLIFFPEKKCFSSNNRRRGARLHAL
;
A
#
# COMPACT_ATOMS: atom_id res chain seq x y z
N MET A 1 -4.57 35.91 71.97
CA MET A 1 -4.22 35.74 73.40
C MET A 1 -4.22 34.26 73.74
N PHE A 2 -3.22 33.79 74.49
CA PHE A 2 -3.20 32.58 75.37
C PHE A 2 -3.87 31.28 74.88
N ASN A 3 -3.08 30.24 74.52
CA ASN A 3 -2.47 29.21 75.38
C ASN A 3 -3.44 28.04 75.73
N PHE A 4 -3.17 26.79 75.32
CA PHE A 4 -2.19 25.81 75.83
C PHE A 4 -2.60 25.07 77.13
N THR A 5 -2.97 23.79 77.01
CA THR A 5 -2.73 22.59 77.88
C THR A 5 -3.74 21.49 77.47
N ARG A 6 -3.45 20.21 77.14
CA ARG A 6 -2.33 19.23 77.26
C ARG A 6 -2.39 18.29 78.49
N LEU A 7 -2.27 16.97 78.23
CA LEU A 7 -2.10 15.80 79.16
C LEU A 7 -3.37 15.40 79.97
N ALA A 8 -3.66 14.14 80.37
CA ALA A 8 -3.09 12.78 80.20
C ALA A 8 -4.10 11.72 80.76
N ALA A 9 -4.04 10.38 80.56
CA ALA A 9 -3.46 9.49 79.53
C ALA A 9 -3.92 8.01 79.74
N THR A 10 -3.76 7.15 78.70
CA THR A 10 -3.60 5.66 78.71
C THR A 10 -4.53 4.71 79.47
N SER A 11 -5.12 3.74 78.74
CA SER A 11 -4.76 2.31 78.89
C SER A 11 -5.09 1.47 77.64
N ALA A 12 -4.22 0.50 77.33
CA ALA A 12 -4.22 -0.59 76.33
C ALA A 12 -5.54 -0.93 75.58
N LEU A 13 -5.60 -1.06 74.24
CA LEU A 13 -5.01 -2.12 73.38
C LEU A 13 -5.16 -3.54 73.97
N GLY A 14 -5.81 -4.52 73.35
CA GLY A 14 -6.53 -4.61 72.08
C GLY A 14 -6.73 -6.09 71.75
N GLY A 15 -7.85 -6.51 71.13
CA GLY A 15 -8.09 -7.95 70.92
C GLY A 15 -9.47 -8.39 70.46
N LEU A 16 -10.03 -7.77 69.42
CA LEU A 16 -11.15 -8.35 68.64
C LEU A 16 -10.87 -8.20 67.15
N SER A 17 -10.19 -9.20 66.59
CA SER A 17 -10.00 -9.41 65.15
C SER A 17 -10.89 -10.58 64.69
N THR A 18 -11.14 -10.69 63.38
CA THR A 18 -11.98 -11.71 62.70
C THR A 18 -13.46 -11.69 63.14
N VAL A 19 -14.42 -11.18 62.35
CA VAL A 19 -14.98 -11.81 61.12
C VAL A 19 -15.48 -10.74 60.10
N ALA A 20 -14.59 -9.88 59.58
CA ALA A 20 -14.99 -8.81 58.62
C ALA A 20 -14.23 -8.81 57.27
N LEU A 21 -13.25 -9.70 57.07
CA LEU A 21 -12.34 -9.66 55.92
C LEU A 21 -12.53 -10.79 54.89
N LYS A 22 -13.51 -11.69 55.04
CA LYS A 22 -13.75 -12.78 54.08
C LYS A 22 -14.75 -12.46 52.96
N ASN A 23 -15.53 -11.38 53.07
CA ASN A 23 -16.55 -11.04 52.07
C ASN A 23 -16.09 -10.00 51.04
N GLN A 24 -15.11 -9.14 51.33
CA GLN A 24 -14.66 -8.11 50.39
C GLN A 24 -13.97 -8.74 49.17
N ASP A 25 -13.08 -9.70 49.39
CA ASP A 25 -12.38 -10.40 48.30
C ASP A 25 -13.32 -11.31 47.49
N VAL A 26 -14.30 -11.94 48.15
CA VAL A 26 -15.34 -12.73 47.46
C VAL A 26 -16.25 -11.82 46.63
N LEU A 27 -16.64 -10.65 47.14
CA LEU A 27 -17.38 -9.64 46.36
C LEU A 27 -16.56 -9.12 45.18
N ASN A 28 -15.28 -8.79 45.38
CA ASN A 28 -14.39 -8.34 44.31
C ASN A 28 -14.13 -9.43 43.25
N THR A 29 -14.01 -10.70 43.65
CA THR A 29 -13.89 -11.84 42.72
C THR A 29 -15.20 -12.06 41.97
N LEU A 30 -16.34 -11.88 42.62
CA LEU A 30 -17.66 -11.94 41.99
C LEU A 30 -17.92 -10.76 41.05
N THR A 31 -17.48 -9.53 41.33
CA THR A 31 -17.58 -8.41 40.38
C THR A 31 -16.59 -8.51 39.24
N LEU A 32 -15.39 -9.04 39.46
CA LEU A 32 -14.44 -9.38 38.38
C LEU A 32 -15.01 -10.46 37.44
N HIS A 33 -15.70 -11.47 37.96
CA HIS A 33 -16.39 -12.45 37.13
C HIS A 33 -17.72 -11.95 36.54
N ALA A 34 -18.46 -11.06 37.21
CA ALA A 34 -19.71 -10.51 36.69
C ALA A 34 -19.50 -9.47 35.57
N ALA A 35 -18.39 -8.72 35.59
CA ALA A 35 -18.05 -7.76 34.53
C ALA A 35 -17.69 -8.45 33.20
N ASP A 36 -17.19 -9.69 33.27
CA ASP A 36 -16.75 -10.48 32.11
C ASP A 36 -17.88 -11.38 31.54
N ASN A 37 -19.10 -11.28 32.12
CA ASN A 37 -20.28 -12.08 31.79
C ASN A 37 -21.29 -11.32 30.92
N LYS A 38 -20.79 -10.44 30.04
CA LYS A 38 -21.58 -9.95 28.89
C LYS A 38 -21.79 -11.16 27.98
N GLU A 39 -23.05 -11.59 27.82
CA GLU A 39 -23.38 -12.77 27.02
C GLU A 39 -22.64 -12.74 25.68
N MET A 40 -21.89 -13.81 25.39
CA MET A 40 -21.14 -13.94 24.14
C MET A 40 -22.13 -14.35 23.03
N CYS A 41 -23.05 -13.44 22.70
CA CYS A 41 -24.21 -13.69 21.84
C CYS A 41 -23.81 -14.16 20.43
N TYR A 42 -22.59 -13.85 20.00
CA TYR A 42 -22.05 -14.26 18.71
C TYR A 42 -20.84 -15.18 18.88
N VAL A 43 -20.81 -16.25 18.08
CA VAL A 43 -19.67 -17.16 17.99
C VAL A 43 -18.35 -16.43 17.67
N GLY A 44 -18.43 -15.29 16.97
CA GLY A 44 -17.30 -14.40 16.69
C GLY A 44 -16.62 -13.87 17.95
N ASP A 45 -17.35 -13.53 19.00
CA ASP A 45 -16.76 -13.07 20.26
C ASP A 45 -16.01 -14.20 20.98
N ILE A 46 -16.55 -15.41 20.90
CA ILE A 46 -15.95 -16.63 21.48
C ILE A 46 -14.65 -16.96 20.74
N ILE A 47 -14.67 -16.95 19.40
CA ILE A 47 -13.48 -17.17 18.56
C ILE A 47 -12.43 -16.08 18.85
N LYS A 48 -12.81 -14.79 18.79
CA LYS A 48 -11.91 -13.66 19.02
C LYS A 48 -11.24 -13.70 20.38
N LYS A 49 -11.98 -14.03 21.47
CA LYS A 49 -11.43 -14.08 22.84
C LYS A 49 -10.58 -15.33 23.08
N ARG A 50 -10.87 -16.47 22.45
CA ARG A 50 -10.20 -17.76 22.75
C ARG A 50 -9.05 -18.12 21.83
N VAL A 51 -9.17 -17.87 20.53
CA VAL A 51 -8.21 -18.34 19.50
C VAL A 51 -7.83 -17.27 18.48
N GLY A 52 -8.53 -16.14 18.46
CA GLY A 52 -8.36 -15.10 17.45
C GLY A 52 -8.99 -15.47 16.10
N PHE A 53 -9.07 -14.48 15.20
CA PHE A 53 -9.39 -14.74 13.80
C PHE A 53 -8.10 -14.93 13.00
N PRO A 54 -8.09 -15.74 11.92
CA PRO A 54 -7.02 -15.70 10.93
C PRO A 54 -6.80 -14.26 10.46
N GLN A 55 -5.54 -13.85 10.32
CA GLN A 55 -5.14 -12.55 9.80
C GLN A 55 -4.17 -12.75 8.63
N PRO A 56 -4.17 -11.89 7.60
CA PRO A 56 -3.05 -11.79 6.68
C PRO A 56 -1.75 -11.52 7.45
N THR A 57 -0.63 -12.02 6.94
CA THR A 57 0.69 -11.78 7.56
C THR A 57 1.26 -10.40 7.27
N ALA A 58 0.87 -9.79 6.15
CA ALA A 58 0.95 -8.35 5.99
C ALA A 58 -0.04 -7.67 6.93
N CYS A 59 0.35 -6.52 7.48
CA CYS A 59 -0.53 -5.73 8.32
C CYS A 59 -1.85 -5.41 7.57
N CYS A 60 -2.99 -5.46 8.27
CA CYS A 60 -4.29 -5.02 7.72
C CYS A 60 -4.35 -3.49 7.46
N LYS A 61 -3.23 -2.78 7.62
CA LYS A 61 -3.03 -1.37 7.28
C LYS A 61 -1.92 -1.29 6.23
N PRO A 62 -2.00 -0.37 5.26
CA PRO A 62 -0.91 -0.15 4.31
C PRO A 62 0.43 0.05 5.02
N LEU A 63 1.47 -0.60 4.49
CA LEU A 63 2.86 -0.30 4.82
C LEU A 63 3.11 1.16 4.49
N ARG A 64 3.77 1.86 5.41
CA ARG A 64 4.15 3.26 5.23
C ARG A 64 5.63 3.32 4.91
N PHE A 65 5.94 3.90 3.78
CA PHE A 65 7.25 4.45 3.46
C PHE A 65 7.16 5.97 3.66
N LYS A 66 8.22 6.71 3.36
CA LYS A 66 8.32 8.13 3.67
C LYS A 66 7.46 9.00 2.75
N ASP A 67 7.50 8.77 1.44
CA ASP A 67 6.73 9.52 0.43
C ASP A 67 5.71 8.66 -0.36
N PHE A 68 5.59 7.36 -0.06
CA PHE A 68 4.54 6.48 -0.63
C PHE A 68 4.00 5.46 0.38
N ILE A 69 2.90 4.78 0.02
CA ILE A 69 2.29 3.73 0.83
C ILE A 69 1.96 2.49 -0.01
N VAL A 70 2.00 1.30 0.60
CA VAL A 70 1.80 0.01 -0.08
C VAL A 70 0.78 -0.85 0.66
N SER A 71 -0.23 -1.35 -0.05
CA SER A 71 -0.99 -2.52 0.39
C SER A 71 -0.36 -3.77 -0.22
N TYR A 72 -0.04 -4.79 0.59
CA TYR A 72 0.74 -5.95 0.15
C TYR A 72 -0.06 -7.26 0.20
N ASP A 73 0.00 -8.04 -0.88
CA ASP A 73 -0.61 -9.36 -0.97
C ASP A 73 0.38 -10.44 -0.49
N SER A 74 0.15 -10.95 0.72
CA SER A 74 0.96 -12.03 1.30
C SER A 74 0.81 -13.39 0.60
N LYS A 75 -0.23 -13.58 -0.23
CA LYS A 75 -0.44 -14.82 -0.99
C LYS A 75 0.32 -14.77 -2.32
N ASN A 76 0.23 -13.65 -3.02
CA ASN A 76 0.86 -13.47 -4.33
C ASN A 76 2.28 -12.88 -4.26
N ARG A 77 2.72 -12.47 -3.06
CA ARG A 77 4.05 -11.90 -2.74
C ARG A 77 4.38 -10.59 -3.49
N ILE A 78 3.34 -9.87 -3.93
CA ILE A 78 3.40 -8.60 -4.67
C ILE A 78 2.49 -7.54 -4.01
N PRO A 79 2.62 -6.23 -4.30
CA PRO A 79 1.65 -5.23 -3.85
C PRO A 79 0.25 -5.51 -4.42
N ASN A 80 -0.81 -5.36 -3.61
CA ASN A 80 -2.18 -5.16 -4.12
C ASN A 80 -2.27 -3.80 -4.85
N TRP A 81 -1.60 -2.80 -4.30
CA TRP A 81 -1.46 -1.46 -4.86
C TRP A 81 -0.36 -0.69 -4.13
N VAL A 82 0.20 0.30 -4.83
CA VAL A 82 1.14 1.30 -4.33
C VAL A 82 0.56 2.68 -4.64
N TYR A 83 0.58 3.59 -3.65
CA TYR A 83 -0.06 4.89 -3.76
C TYR A 83 0.92 6.03 -3.43
N GLU A 84 1.04 6.96 -4.37
CA GLU A 84 2.03 8.04 -4.42
C GLU A 84 1.34 9.41 -4.51
N HIS A 85 2.00 10.47 -4.05
CA HIS A 85 1.58 11.86 -4.26
C HIS A 85 2.76 12.68 -4.78
N LEU A 86 2.61 13.22 -5.99
CA LEU A 86 3.65 13.90 -6.75
C LEU A 86 3.32 15.38 -6.88
N GLN A 87 4.34 16.22 -6.69
CA GLN A 87 4.21 17.69 -6.70
C GLN A 87 5.40 18.32 -7.44
N TYR A 88 5.17 19.46 -8.09
CA TYR A 88 6.18 20.12 -8.92
C TYR A 88 7.45 20.49 -8.15
N ASP A 89 7.29 21.13 -7.00
CA ASP A 89 8.36 21.61 -6.10
C ASP A 89 9.23 20.49 -5.51
N LYS A 90 8.74 19.25 -5.57
CA LYS A 90 9.47 18.04 -5.19
C LYS A 90 10.34 17.49 -6.31
N LEU A 91 9.86 17.51 -7.56
CA LEU A 91 10.58 16.90 -8.69
C LEU A 91 11.54 17.88 -9.37
N PHE A 92 11.18 19.16 -9.44
CA PHE A 92 11.85 20.18 -10.24
C PHE A 92 12.31 21.36 -9.38
N LYS A 93 13.41 22.01 -9.81
CA LYS A 93 13.85 23.27 -9.23
C LYS A 93 13.02 24.41 -9.79
N ASP A 94 12.75 25.40 -8.94
CA ASP A 94 12.28 26.73 -9.34
C ASP A 94 13.43 27.51 -10.01
N ASP A 95 13.82 27.08 -11.23
CA ASP A 95 14.76 27.77 -12.09
C ASP A 95 14.27 27.76 -13.56
N PRO A 96 14.71 28.71 -14.42
CA PRO A 96 14.14 28.89 -15.78
C PRO A 96 14.36 27.73 -16.78
N CYS A 97 14.91 26.61 -16.32
CA CYS A 97 15.13 25.41 -17.12
C CYS A 97 14.47 24.16 -16.50
N ASP A 98 13.60 24.34 -15.49
CA ASP A 98 12.89 23.29 -14.74
C ASP A 98 13.79 22.11 -14.40
N ARG A 99 15.01 22.37 -13.93
CA ARG A 99 15.99 21.29 -13.78
C ARG A 99 15.56 20.35 -12.68
N ARG A 100 15.43 19.06 -13.01
CA ARG A 100 15.20 17.99 -12.03
C ARG A 100 16.16 18.09 -10.85
N ILE A 101 15.63 17.91 -9.64
CA ILE A 101 16.45 17.76 -8.44
C ILE A 101 17.31 16.50 -8.59
N LYS A 102 18.47 16.48 -7.93
CA LYS A 102 19.35 15.31 -7.87
C LYS A 102 19.94 15.22 -6.47
N VAL A 103 19.77 14.06 -5.85
CA VAL A 103 20.42 13.67 -4.59
C VAL A 103 21.54 12.65 -4.83
N ASP A 104 22.39 12.49 -3.83
CA ASP A 104 23.35 11.39 -3.77
C ASP A 104 22.59 10.05 -3.66
N ARG A 105 22.95 9.09 -4.53
CA ARG A 105 22.33 7.76 -4.66
C ARG A 105 23.20 6.65 -4.09
N THR A 106 24.40 6.95 -3.57
CA THR A 106 25.39 5.96 -3.11
C THR A 106 24.88 5.02 -2.02
N GLN A 107 23.87 5.43 -1.24
CA GLN A 107 23.28 4.61 -0.18
C GLN A 107 22.41 3.45 -0.72
N CYS A 108 21.85 3.59 -1.92
CA CYS A 108 21.00 2.57 -2.52
C CYS A 108 21.80 1.58 -3.39
N ALA A 109 23.09 1.84 -3.61
CA ALA A 109 23.95 1.08 -4.50
C ALA A 109 24.20 -0.35 -4.00
N SER A 110 24.37 -1.29 -4.92
CA SER A 110 24.77 -2.65 -4.61
C SER A 110 26.26 -2.74 -4.25
N ASN A 111 26.64 -3.76 -3.48
CA ASN A 111 28.04 -3.99 -3.10
C ASN A 111 28.92 -4.44 -4.28
N GLU A 112 28.30 -5.04 -5.30
CA GLU A 112 28.97 -5.68 -6.45
C GLU A 112 29.08 -4.72 -7.63
N ASP A 113 28.01 -4.00 -7.92
CA ASP A 113 27.93 -2.93 -8.92
C ASP A 113 27.38 -1.66 -8.26
N LYS A 114 28.23 -0.63 -8.16
CA LYS A 114 27.87 0.64 -7.51
C LYS A 114 26.90 1.50 -8.34
N GLU A 115 26.72 1.19 -9.61
CA GLU A 115 25.77 1.87 -10.50
C GLU A 115 24.36 1.24 -10.41
N ARG A 116 24.24 0.01 -9.88
CA ARG A 116 22.95 -0.69 -9.74
C ARG A 116 22.37 -0.54 -8.34
N PRO A 117 21.04 -0.34 -8.21
CA PRO A 117 20.37 -0.34 -6.92
C PRO A 117 20.32 -1.75 -6.33
N LYS A 118 20.38 -1.84 -5.00
CA LYS A 118 20.21 -3.08 -4.25
C LYS A 118 18.74 -3.29 -3.89
N PHE A 119 18.11 -4.28 -4.51
CA PHE A 119 16.78 -4.73 -4.09
C PHE A 119 16.85 -5.45 -2.74
N THR A 120 15.91 -5.16 -1.83
CA THR A 120 15.95 -5.67 -0.45
C THR A 120 14.61 -6.23 0.04
N PRO A 121 14.57 -7.44 0.63
CA PRO A 121 13.34 -8.00 1.18
C PRO A 121 12.81 -7.21 2.39
N ASP A 122 11.50 -6.94 2.45
CA ASP A 122 10.92 -6.17 3.56
C ASP A 122 10.82 -6.99 4.85
N CYS A 123 11.62 -6.62 5.86
CA CYS A 123 11.62 -7.24 7.18
C CYS A 123 10.30 -7.12 7.96
N ARG A 124 9.38 -6.23 7.57
CA ARG A 124 8.03 -6.08 8.15
C ARG A 124 7.10 -7.22 7.72
N ILE A 125 7.40 -7.92 6.63
CA ILE A 125 6.62 -9.06 6.12
C ILE A 125 7.17 -10.37 6.69
N HIS A 126 6.27 -11.26 7.14
CA HIS A 126 6.67 -12.58 7.65
C HIS A 126 7.38 -13.42 6.56
N GLY A 127 8.44 -14.15 6.93
CA GLY A 127 9.35 -14.77 5.97
C GLY A 127 8.70 -15.72 4.93
N TYR A 128 7.63 -16.42 5.30
CA TYR A 128 6.88 -17.31 4.38
C TYR A 128 6.13 -16.58 3.25
N HIS A 129 5.98 -15.25 3.36
CA HIS A 129 5.15 -14.41 2.49
C HIS A 129 5.94 -13.24 1.90
N ARG A 130 7.28 -13.30 1.98
CA ARG A 130 8.18 -12.22 1.57
C ARG A 130 8.86 -12.61 0.26
N ALA A 131 8.67 -11.83 -0.79
CA ALA A 131 9.48 -11.94 -2.00
C ALA A 131 10.95 -11.57 -1.73
N ASP A 132 11.86 -12.25 -2.41
CA ASP A 132 13.29 -11.97 -2.42
C ASP A 132 13.78 -11.76 -3.86
N ALA A 133 14.87 -11.01 -4.06
CA ALA A 133 15.42 -10.78 -5.39
C ALA A 133 15.83 -12.10 -6.09
N LYS A 134 16.20 -13.13 -5.31
CA LYS A 134 16.49 -14.48 -5.83
C LYS A 134 15.32 -15.11 -6.59
N ASP A 135 14.08 -14.75 -6.28
CA ASP A 135 12.90 -15.35 -6.91
C ASP A 135 12.74 -14.87 -8.37
N TYR A 136 13.40 -13.77 -8.74
CA TYR A 136 13.43 -13.19 -10.09
C TYR A 136 14.67 -13.63 -10.90
N CYS A 137 15.66 -14.24 -10.25
CA CYS A 137 16.88 -14.71 -10.93
C CYS A 137 16.58 -15.85 -11.92
N ASP A 138 17.30 -15.85 -13.04
CA ASP A 138 17.15 -16.83 -14.13
C ASP A 138 15.73 -16.93 -14.72
N THR A 139 14.91 -15.86 -14.55
CA THR A 139 13.60 -15.71 -15.19
C THR A 139 13.65 -14.72 -16.36
N GLU A 140 12.60 -14.71 -17.19
CA GLU A 140 12.43 -13.74 -18.29
C GLU A 140 11.81 -12.39 -17.83
N TYR A 141 11.53 -12.24 -16.54
CA TYR A 141 10.85 -11.08 -15.96
C TYR A 141 11.82 -10.15 -15.24
N GLU A 142 11.57 -8.85 -15.35
CA GLU A 142 12.27 -7.81 -14.60
C GLU A 142 11.59 -7.54 -13.24
N MET A 143 12.39 -7.00 -12.31
CA MET A 143 11.91 -6.42 -11.05
C MET A 143 11.26 -5.06 -11.32
N GLY A 144 10.03 -5.09 -11.82
CA GLY A 144 9.21 -3.91 -12.10
C GLY A 144 8.88 -3.12 -10.85
N LEU A 145 9.06 -1.80 -10.91
CA LEU A 145 8.83 -0.86 -9.82
C LEU A 145 7.42 -0.24 -9.93
N MET A 146 6.66 -0.24 -8.84
CA MET A 146 5.30 0.34 -8.83
C MET A 146 5.27 1.82 -8.43
N ALA A 147 6.08 2.18 -7.43
CA ALA A 147 6.57 3.53 -7.17
C ALA A 147 8.00 3.67 -7.70
N GLN A 148 8.28 4.72 -8.48
CA GLN A 148 9.58 4.89 -9.14
C GLN A 148 10.51 5.81 -8.33
N PRO A 149 11.82 5.52 -8.23
CA PRO A 149 12.75 6.36 -7.50
C PRO A 149 12.94 7.74 -8.17
N GLU A 150 12.72 7.86 -9.49
CA GLU A 150 12.62 9.13 -10.23
C GLU A 150 11.46 10.05 -9.81
N ASN A 151 10.52 9.56 -8.99
CA ASN A 151 9.46 10.35 -8.34
C ASN A 151 9.97 11.04 -7.05
N TYR A 152 11.07 10.55 -6.46
CA TYR A 152 11.66 11.05 -5.22
C TYR A 152 13.09 11.61 -5.40
N PRO A 153 13.36 12.46 -6.41
CA PRO A 153 14.72 12.91 -6.74
C PRO A 153 15.33 13.88 -5.70
N TYR A 154 14.59 14.21 -4.64
CA TYR A 154 14.89 15.18 -3.60
C TYR A 154 15.26 14.55 -2.25
N ASP A 155 15.03 13.24 -2.05
CA ASP A 155 15.26 12.57 -0.78
C ASP A 155 15.91 11.19 -0.97
N PRO A 156 17.14 10.94 -0.46
CA PRO A 156 17.83 9.67 -0.65
C PRO A 156 17.13 8.48 0.00
N GLU A 157 16.43 8.69 1.12
CA GLU A 157 15.75 7.62 1.86
C GLU A 157 14.55 7.13 1.05
N SER A 158 13.66 8.04 0.64
CA SER A 158 12.52 7.72 -0.24
C SER A 158 12.96 7.12 -1.58
N PHE A 159 14.08 7.60 -2.15
CA PHE A 159 14.67 7.04 -3.37
C PHE A 159 15.13 5.58 -3.16
N CYS A 160 15.79 5.27 -2.04
CA CYS A 160 16.20 3.90 -1.73
C CYS A 160 15.01 3.00 -1.38
N GLU A 161 13.99 3.52 -0.69
CA GLU A 161 12.80 2.77 -0.25
C GLU A 161 12.06 2.11 -1.43
N CYS A 162 12.08 2.71 -2.63
CA CYS A 162 11.50 2.13 -3.84
C CYS A 162 12.05 0.73 -4.19
N PHE A 163 13.30 0.40 -3.84
CA PHE A 163 13.90 -0.91 -4.11
C PHE A 163 13.57 -1.98 -3.06
N THR A 164 12.61 -1.71 -2.18
CA THR A 164 12.08 -2.70 -1.23
C THR A 164 11.15 -3.68 -1.95
N MET A 165 11.33 -4.99 -1.79
CA MET A 165 10.58 -6.04 -2.54
C MET A 165 9.04 -5.93 -2.47
N THR A 166 8.48 -5.27 -1.45
CA THR A 166 7.02 -5.02 -1.38
C THR A 166 6.50 -4.02 -2.43
N ASN A 167 7.38 -3.25 -3.07
CA ASN A 167 7.08 -2.35 -4.19
C ASN A 167 7.28 -3.03 -5.56
N ILE A 168 7.77 -4.27 -5.58
CA ILE A 168 8.24 -4.96 -6.78
C ILE A 168 7.20 -5.94 -7.32
N VAL A 169 7.12 -6.02 -8.65
CA VAL A 169 6.23 -6.90 -9.42
C VAL A 169 7.00 -7.52 -10.59
N PRO A 170 6.71 -8.77 -11.00
CA PRO A 170 7.24 -9.30 -12.26
C PRO A 170 6.68 -8.53 -13.46
N GLN A 171 7.57 -7.92 -14.25
CA GLN A 171 7.19 -7.22 -15.49
C GLN A 171 7.97 -7.78 -16.68
N VAL A 172 7.30 -7.91 -17.83
CA VAL A 172 7.96 -8.26 -19.09
C VAL A 172 8.86 -7.09 -19.51
N PRO A 173 10.14 -7.33 -19.91
CA PRO A 173 11.08 -6.25 -20.21
C PRO A 173 10.55 -5.21 -21.20
N GLY A 174 9.98 -5.66 -22.34
CA GLY A 174 9.42 -4.78 -23.37
C GLY A 174 8.17 -4.01 -22.95
N PHE A 175 7.46 -4.47 -21.91
CA PHE A 175 6.39 -3.72 -21.26
C PHE A 175 6.96 -2.64 -20.32
N ASN A 176 7.90 -3.04 -19.45
CA ASN A 176 8.51 -2.19 -18.44
C ASN A 176 9.24 -0.98 -19.06
N CYS A 177 10.15 -1.23 -20.01
CA CYS A 177 10.97 -0.18 -20.62
C CYS A 177 10.28 0.58 -21.77
N GLY A 178 9.10 0.10 -22.21
CA GLY A 178 8.28 0.72 -23.24
C GLY A 178 7.04 1.42 -22.64
N PRO A 179 5.82 0.92 -22.90
CA PRO A 179 4.59 1.68 -22.64
C PRO A 179 4.32 1.94 -21.15
N TRP A 180 4.85 1.12 -20.23
CA TRP A 180 4.77 1.42 -18.79
C TRP A 180 5.64 2.62 -18.41
N PHE A 181 6.89 2.64 -18.86
CA PHE A 181 7.80 3.78 -18.69
C PHE A 181 7.28 5.06 -19.36
N ASP A 182 6.64 4.95 -20.53
CA ASP A 182 6.01 6.10 -21.20
C ASP A 182 4.87 6.70 -20.37
N LEU A 183 4.03 5.86 -19.76
CA LEU A 183 2.96 6.32 -18.85
C LEU A 183 3.54 7.02 -17.61
N GLU A 184 4.64 6.52 -17.07
CA GLU A 184 5.32 7.14 -15.93
C GLU A 184 6.03 8.46 -16.29
N CYS A 185 6.57 8.55 -17.51
CA CYS A 185 7.10 9.80 -18.05
C CYS A 185 5.99 10.81 -18.29
N TYR A 186 4.85 10.40 -18.83
CA TYR A 186 3.66 11.25 -18.97
C TYR A 186 3.20 11.82 -17.61
N VAL A 187 3.10 10.99 -16.59
CA VAL A 187 2.77 11.41 -15.22
C VAL A 187 3.78 12.44 -14.69
N ARG A 188 5.09 12.13 -14.72
CA ARG A 188 6.14 12.99 -14.14
C ARG A 188 6.40 14.27 -14.91
N GLU A 189 6.49 14.20 -16.24
CA GLU A 189 6.97 15.30 -17.08
C GLU A 189 5.85 16.18 -17.63
N LYS A 190 4.61 15.68 -17.66
CA LYS A 190 3.44 16.46 -18.09
C LYS A 190 2.49 16.74 -16.92
N LEU A 191 1.86 15.73 -16.35
CA LEU A 191 0.81 15.96 -15.35
C LEU A 191 1.32 16.75 -14.13
N VAL A 192 2.50 16.39 -13.59
CA VAL A 192 3.10 17.09 -12.44
C VAL A 192 3.58 18.52 -12.78
N ARG A 193 3.86 18.85 -14.05
CA ARG A 193 4.22 20.22 -14.46
C ARG A 193 3.01 21.12 -14.70
N GLU A 194 1.94 20.57 -15.27
CA GLU A 194 0.75 21.33 -15.64
C GLU A 194 -0.19 21.56 -14.43
N ASN A 195 -0.11 20.72 -13.39
CA ASN A 195 -1.08 20.67 -12.30
C ASN A 195 -0.46 20.92 -10.91
N LYS A 196 -1.33 21.16 -9.92
CA LYS A 196 -0.95 21.52 -8.55
C LYS A 196 -0.51 20.31 -7.71
N GLY A 197 -1.07 19.14 -8.00
CA GLY A 197 -0.72 17.87 -7.36
C GLY A 197 -1.28 16.68 -8.15
N VAL A 198 -0.58 15.55 -8.11
CA VAL A 198 -0.97 14.33 -8.83
C VAL A 198 -0.90 13.14 -7.87
N TYR A 199 -2.00 12.42 -7.71
CA TYR A 199 -2.11 11.24 -6.85
C TYR A 199 -2.18 10.00 -7.73
N VAL A 200 -1.26 9.03 -7.55
CA VAL A 200 -1.06 7.92 -8.49
C VAL A 200 -1.18 6.59 -7.76
N CYS A 201 -2.16 5.76 -8.14
CA CYS A 201 -2.32 4.39 -7.64
C CYS A 201 -1.93 3.38 -8.71
N SER A 202 -0.79 2.73 -8.53
CA SER A 202 -0.31 1.63 -9.39
C SER A 202 -0.70 0.29 -8.76
N GLY A 203 -1.18 -0.68 -9.53
CA GLY A 203 -1.40 -2.05 -9.01
C GLY A 203 -1.42 -3.13 -10.09
N PRO A 204 -1.14 -4.40 -9.73
CA PRO A 204 -1.25 -5.54 -10.63
C PRO A 204 -2.70 -6.01 -10.79
N LEU A 205 -2.96 -6.73 -11.88
CA LEU A 205 -4.25 -7.37 -12.15
C LEU A 205 -4.09 -8.78 -12.72
N PHE A 206 -5.02 -9.65 -12.33
CA PHE A 206 -5.17 -11.01 -12.83
C PHE A 206 -6.51 -11.10 -13.57
N LEU A 207 -6.50 -10.75 -14.86
CA LEU A 207 -7.67 -10.81 -15.72
C LEU A 207 -7.96 -12.27 -16.10
N PRO A 208 -9.23 -12.64 -16.31
CA PRO A 208 -9.57 -13.95 -16.83
C PRO A 208 -9.31 -14.04 -18.34
N CYS A 209 -8.89 -15.20 -18.80
CA CYS A 209 -8.83 -15.58 -20.20
C CYS A 209 -9.88 -16.67 -20.52
N ALA A 210 -10.17 -16.85 -21.81
CA ALA A 210 -10.98 -17.96 -22.30
C ALA A 210 -10.07 -19.15 -22.62
N GLU A 211 -10.39 -20.31 -22.08
CA GLU A 211 -9.72 -21.59 -22.33
C GLU A 211 -10.80 -22.63 -22.62
N ASP A 212 -10.87 -23.11 -23.87
CA ASP A 212 -12.00 -23.87 -24.42
C ASP A 212 -13.36 -23.21 -24.08
N ASP A 213 -14.32 -23.98 -23.56
CA ASP A 213 -15.66 -23.52 -23.12
C ASP A 213 -15.65 -22.89 -21.70
N LYS A 214 -14.49 -22.51 -21.16
CA LYS A 214 -14.34 -22.01 -19.78
C LYS A 214 -13.67 -20.64 -19.72
N THR A 215 -13.96 -19.95 -18.62
CA THR A 215 -13.27 -18.73 -18.22
C THR A 215 -12.37 -19.06 -17.03
N VAL A 216 -11.07 -18.90 -17.20
CA VAL A 216 -10.05 -19.23 -16.19
C VAL A 216 -9.22 -18.00 -15.84
N LYS A 217 -8.52 -18.02 -14.70
CA LYS A 217 -7.44 -17.06 -14.40
C LYS A 217 -6.13 -17.85 -14.36
N GLN A 218 -5.28 -17.63 -15.33
CA GLN A 218 -3.97 -18.24 -15.44
C GLN A 218 -2.88 -17.16 -15.36
N PHE A 219 -1.81 -17.48 -14.65
CA PHE A 219 -0.63 -16.64 -14.49
C PHE A 219 0.52 -17.50 -13.95
N ASP A 220 1.76 -17.10 -14.26
CA ASP A 220 2.95 -17.79 -13.78
C ASP A 220 3.31 -17.37 -12.35
N VAL A 221 4.18 -18.15 -11.72
CA VAL A 221 4.78 -17.84 -10.42
C VAL A 221 6.29 -18.03 -10.49
N LEU A 222 7.05 -17.12 -9.86
CA LEU A 222 8.51 -17.09 -9.93
C LEU A 222 9.15 -17.59 -8.63
N GLY A 223 10.26 -18.34 -8.79
CA GLY A 223 11.12 -18.81 -7.71
C GLY A 223 10.46 -19.75 -6.70
N ASP A 224 11.22 -20.09 -5.65
CA ASP A 224 10.70 -20.83 -4.49
C ASP A 224 9.67 -20.01 -3.70
N GLY A 225 9.69 -18.67 -3.84
CA GLY A 225 8.76 -17.75 -3.19
C GLY A 225 7.35 -17.76 -3.78
N GLU A 226 7.14 -18.38 -4.95
CA GLU A 226 5.90 -18.38 -5.72
C GLU A 226 5.37 -16.96 -5.99
N VAL A 227 6.25 -16.06 -6.43
CA VAL A 227 5.90 -14.65 -6.69
C VAL A 227 5.05 -14.56 -7.95
N ALA A 228 3.78 -14.14 -7.81
CA ALA A 228 2.83 -14.19 -8.92
C ALA A 228 3.14 -13.15 -10.00
N VAL A 229 3.10 -13.57 -11.27
CA VAL A 229 3.25 -12.70 -12.45
C VAL A 229 1.90 -12.07 -12.81
N PRO A 230 1.73 -10.74 -12.73
CA PRO A 230 0.49 -10.09 -13.14
C PRO A 230 0.24 -10.24 -14.63
N THR A 231 -1.01 -10.50 -15.02
CA THR A 231 -1.41 -10.50 -16.44
C THR A 231 -1.44 -9.09 -17.02
N HIS A 232 -1.75 -8.09 -16.18
CA HIS A 232 -1.97 -6.70 -16.52
C HIS A 232 -1.58 -5.82 -15.34
N PHE A 233 -1.42 -4.53 -15.58
CA PHE A 233 -1.27 -3.50 -14.56
C PHE A 233 -2.31 -2.39 -14.74
N PHE A 234 -2.59 -1.66 -13.67
CA PHE A 234 -3.32 -0.39 -13.73
C PHE A 234 -2.47 0.76 -13.19
N LYS A 235 -2.76 1.97 -13.70
CA LYS A 235 -2.56 3.21 -12.94
C LYS A 235 -3.86 3.99 -12.89
N VAL A 236 -4.30 4.38 -11.69
CA VAL A 236 -5.43 5.29 -11.47
C VAL A 236 -4.85 6.61 -10.96
N ILE A 237 -5.07 7.68 -11.72
CA ILE A 237 -4.41 8.97 -11.53
C ILE A 237 -5.49 10.03 -11.25
N VAL A 238 -5.39 10.70 -10.10
CA VAL A 238 -6.18 11.90 -9.79
C VAL A 238 -5.30 13.13 -9.92
N ILE A 239 -5.80 14.10 -10.67
CA ILE A 239 -5.10 15.33 -11.02
C ILE A 239 -5.80 16.46 -10.28
N GLU A 240 -5.08 17.16 -9.40
CA GLU A 240 -5.53 18.41 -8.78
C GLU A 240 -5.08 19.58 -9.65
N THR A 241 -6.02 20.16 -10.41
CA THR A 241 -5.75 21.27 -11.33
C THR A 241 -5.38 22.55 -10.58
N GLN A 242 -4.85 23.55 -11.28
CA GLN A 242 -4.46 24.83 -10.68
C GLN A 242 -5.63 25.59 -10.04
N ASP A 243 -6.85 25.41 -10.54
CA ASP A 243 -8.11 25.95 -9.98
C ASP A 243 -8.76 25.03 -8.93
N GLY A 244 -8.10 23.92 -8.55
CA GLY A 244 -8.52 23.02 -7.48
C GLY A 244 -9.63 22.05 -7.85
N GLN A 245 -9.91 21.83 -9.14
CA GLN A 245 -10.75 20.74 -9.59
C GLN A 245 -10.00 19.40 -9.51
N LEU A 246 -10.76 18.31 -9.47
CA LEU A 246 -10.21 16.96 -9.46
C LEU A 246 -10.63 16.23 -10.75
N GLU A 247 -9.65 16.00 -11.61
CA GLU A 247 -9.80 15.18 -12.80
C GLU A 247 -9.30 13.75 -12.53
N LEU A 248 -9.82 12.79 -13.30
CA LEU A 248 -9.48 11.38 -13.17
C LEU A 248 -9.15 10.78 -14.55
N GLU A 249 -7.97 10.18 -14.61
CA GLU A 249 -7.51 9.32 -15.70
C GLU A 249 -7.18 7.94 -15.15
N SER A 250 -7.45 6.89 -15.92
CA SER A 250 -7.20 5.54 -15.47
C SER A 250 -6.87 4.61 -16.63
N TYR A 251 -5.82 3.84 -16.46
CA TYR A 251 -5.18 3.02 -17.48
C TYR A 251 -5.17 1.56 -17.04
N MET A 252 -5.38 0.64 -17.97
CA MET A 252 -5.20 -0.80 -17.78
C MET A 252 -4.40 -1.36 -18.95
N MET A 253 -3.26 -1.98 -18.67
CA MET A 253 -2.25 -2.31 -19.67
C MET A 253 -1.82 -3.78 -19.53
N PRO A 254 -1.71 -4.56 -20.61
CA PRO A 254 -1.26 -5.95 -20.54
C PRO A 254 0.24 -6.03 -20.22
N ASN A 255 0.63 -7.02 -19.42
CA ASN A 255 2.04 -7.28 -19.09
C ASN A 255 2.71 -8.09 -20.20
N CYS A 256 2.85 -7.48 -21.39
CA CYS A 256 3.47 -8.12 -22.55
C CYS A 256 4.26 -7.10 -23.38
N THR A 257 5.30 -7.59 -24.07
CA THR A 257 5.99 -6.81 -25.10
C THR A 257 4.99 -6.48 -26.23
N PRO A 258 4.88 -5.22 -26.68
CA PRO A 258 4.09 -4.87 -27.86
C PRO A 258 4.61 -5.52 -29.15
N ASP A 259 3.75 -5.63 -30.17
CA ASP A 259 4.14 -6.24 -31.44
C ASP A 259 5.14 -5.35 -32.22
N GLU A 260 6.08 -5.98 -32.96
CA GLU A 260 7.08 -5.24 -33.73
C GLU A 260 6.45 -4.32 -34.78
N GLY A 261 6.69 -3.01 -34.65
CA GLY A 261 6.16 -1.99 -35.55
C GLY A 261 4.76 -1.47 -35.19
N GLU A 262 4.16 -1.92 -34.08
CA GLU A 262 2.94 -1.34 -33.54
C GLU A 262 3.20 0.06 -32.94
N GLU A 263 2.40 1.05 -33.34
CA GLU A 263 2.45 2.40 -32.75
C GLU A 263 1.57 2.45 -31.49
N VAL A 264 2.13 2.00 -30.37
CA VAL A 264 1.44 1.97 -29.06
C VAL A 264 1.20 3.38 -28.52
N LYS A 265 -0.06 3.70 -28.18
CA LYS A 265 -0.46 5.01 -27.63
C LYS A 265 -1.08 4.84 -26.26
N LEU A 266 -0.76 5.75 -25.34
CA LEU A 266 -1.30 5.71 -23.97
C LEU A 266 -2.83 5.79 -23.96
N GLU A 267 -3.43 6.52 -24.92
CA GLU A 267 -4.87 6.65 -25.08
C GLU A 267 -5.60 5.32 -25.35
N ASP A 268 -4.93 4.32 -25.92
CA ASP A 268 -5.55 3.03 -26.23
C ASP A 268 -5.82 2.18 -24.97
N PHE A 269 -5.07 2.43 -23.89
CA PHE A 269 -5.20 1.78 -22.59
C PHE A 269 -6.15 2.51 -21.62
N LEU A 270 -6.71 3.66 -22.01
CA LEU A 270 -7.68 4.41 -21.19
C LEU A 270 -8.91 3.55 -20.90
N THR A 271 -9.08 3.22 -19.62
CA THR A 271 -10.02 2.21 -19.14
C THR A 271 -10.95 2.80 -18.08
N PRO A 272 -12.28 2.61 -18.15
CA PRO A 272 -13.19 3.11 -17.12
C PRO A 272 -12.83 2.58 -15.72
N LEU A 273 -12.82 3.45 -14.71
CA LEU A 273 -12.43 3.10 -13.34
C LEU A 273 -13.17 1.87 -12.81
N CYS A 274 -14.47 1.74 -13.10
CA CYS A 274 -15.29 0.60 -12.67
C CYS A 274 -14.82 -0.77 -13.21
N GLN A 275 -14.10 -0.82 -14.34
CA GLN A 275 -13.48 -2.07 -14.81
C GLN A 275 -12.25 -2.42 -13.98
N ILE A 276 -11.43 -1.43 -13.62
CA ILE A 276 -10.27 -1.62 -12.73
C ILE A 276 -10.75 -2.03 -11.34
N GLU A 277 -11.79 -1.39 -10.80
CA GLU A 277 -12.45 -1.80 -9.54
C GLU A 277 -12.97 -3.24 -9.60
N HIS A 278 -13.67 -3.60 -10.68
CA HIS A 278 -14.18 -4.96 -10.87
C HIS A 278 -13.05 -6.02 -10.94
N HIS A 279 -11.96 -5.75 -11.65
CA HIS A 279 -10.87 -6.72 -11.83
C HIS A 279 -9.89 -6.77 -10.65
N SER A 280 -9.71 -5.66 -9.91
CA SER A 280 -8.85 -5.60 -8.72
C SER A 280 -9.55 -6.01 -7.42
N GLY A 281 -10.88 -5.88 -7.35
CA GLY A 281 -11.63 -6.00 -6.10
C GLY A 281 -11.44 -4.80 -5.14
N LEU A 282 -10.85 -3.71 -5.63
CA LEU A 282 -10.67 -2.45 -4.90
C LEU A 282 -11.83 -1.50 -5.19
N ILE A 283 -12.06 -0.55 -4.29
CA ILE A 283 -12.89 0.64 -4.53
C ILE A 283 -11.98 1.84 -4.36
N PHE A 284 -11.88 2.69 -5.38
CA PHE A 284 -11.06 3.89 -5.32
C PHE A 284 -11.93 5.07 -4.89
N PHE A 285 -11.37 5.94 -4.04
CA PHE A 285 -12.04 7.16 -3.58
C PHE A 285 -13.46 6.98 -2.97
N PRO A 286 -13.70 6.00 -2.08
CA PRO A 286 -15.04 5.69 -1.57
C PRO A 286 -15.75 6.86 -0.85
N GLU A 287 -15.00 7.89 -0.44
CA GLU A 287 -15.51 9.10 0.22
C GLU A 287 -15.76 10.29 -0.73
N LYS A 288 -15.29 10.25 -1.99
CA LYS A 288 -15.43 11.36 -2.96
C LYS A 288 -16.37 11.01 -4.10
N LYS A 289 -17.40 11.83 -4.29
CA LYS A 289 -18.54 11.54 -5.17
C LYS A 289 -18.45 12.10 -6.59
N CYS A 290 -17.50 13.00 -6.87
CA CYS A 290 -17.42 13.69 -8.16
C CYS A 290 -15.97 13.91 -8.58
N PHE A 291 -15.62 13.36 -9.74
CA PHE A 291 -14.40 13.65 -10.49
C PHE A 291 -14.81 13.97 -11.94
N SER A 292 -14.12 14.89 -12.60
CA SER A 292 -14.23 14.97 -14.06
C SER A 292 -13.39 13.86 -14.67
N SER A 293 -14.03 12.79 -15.17
CA SER A 293 -13.29 11.77 -15.92
C SER A 293 -12.98 12.27 -17.33
N ASN A 294 -11.72 12.14 -17.73
CA ASN A 294 -11.22 12.46 -19.07
C ASN A 294 -11.35 11.27 -20.05
N ASN A 295 -11.74 10.08 -19.58
CA ASN A 295 -11.89 8.84 -20.37
C ASN A 295 -13.10 8.85 -21.36
N ARG A 296 -13.57 10.03 -21.78
CA ARG A 296 -14.83 10.24 -22.51
C ARG A 296 -14.85 9.70 -23.95
N ARG A 297 -13.72 9.24 -24.50
CA ARG A 297 -13.58 8.84 -25.92
C ARG A 297 -14.04 7.42 -26.25
N ARG A 298 -14.34 6.56 -25.28
CA ARG A 298 -14.91 5.20 -25.50
C ARG A 298 -16.22 4.95 -24.74
N GLY A 299 -17.14 5.92 -24.76
CA GLY A 299 -18.54 5.72 -24.31
C GLY A 299 -18.74 5.54 -22.80
N ALA A 300 -17.72 5.80 -21.99
CA ALA A 300 -17.83 5.82 -20.54
C ALA A 300 -18.84 6.91 -20.10
N ARG A 301 -20.05 6.48 -19.71
CA ARG A 301 -20.97 7.36 -18.99
C ARG A 301 -20.31 7.76 -17.68
N LEU A 302 -20.23 9.08 -17.45
CA LEU A 302 -20.00 9.64 -16.12
C LEU A 302 -21.11 9.14 -15.19
N HIS A 303 -20.82 8.10 -14.42
CA HIS A 303 -21.57 7.83 -13.21
C HIS A 303 -21.08 8.79 -12.15
N ALA A 304 -21.95 9.72 -11.74
CA ALA A 304 -21.80 10.36 -10.44
C ALA A 304 -21.90 9.27 -9.37
N LEU A 305 -20.99 9.28 -8.40
CA LEU A 305 -20.89 8.30 -7.30
C LEU A 305 -21.78 8.70 -6.10
#